data_AF-A0A948AM12-F1
#
_entry.id   AF-A0A948AM12-F1
#
_cell.length_a   1.000
_cell.length_b   1.000
_cell.length_c   1.000
_cell.angle_alpha   90.00
_cell.angle_beta   90.00
_cell.angle_gamma   90.00
#
_symmetry.space_group_name_H-M   'P 1'
#
loop_
_entity.id
_entity.type
_entity.pdbx_description
1 polymer ?
#
loop_
_entity_poly.entity_id
_entity_poly.type
_entity_poly.pdbx_seq_one_letter_code
_entity_poly.pdbx_strand_id
1 'polypeptide(L)'
;MRAQAGFVSYLWLVVMAGLVLSLSIGLLMAGERDRENRADVGHRAYLRDAAARLAQWYDYRSGATGAQAGPIDMALALAEAGITPRFGLQAASSNRLSDGLVSWHVMALWLPDPHHVQGTAFDPATGAFTQGTWLSDGQPAEVAHAVFNGHASQLVKFSESQRRLRTIASRLENMFTRLRELDPVAAEGRNWFRAVDCASPNPGELPCYDGYRAIDATAVPVAAGVSSDTNVSAWGAAVEISNLADSSTVSPYYMSVRTNLPWGGVLRVAAQEP
;
A
#
# COMPACT_ATOMS: atom_id res chain seq x y z
N MET A 1 -5.95 85.05 21.09
CA MET A 1 -6.78 83.87 20.75
C MET A 1 -6.54 83.26 19.36
N ARG A 2 -5.88 83.93 18.39
CA ARG A 2 -5.57 83.32 17.07
C ARG A 2 -4.50 82.21 17.07
N ALA A 3 -3.58 82.22 18.04
CA ALA A 3 -2.51 81.21 18.13
C ALA A 3 -2.96 79.82 18.63
N GLN A 4 -4.05 79.75 19.39
CA GLN A 4 -4.57 78.46 19.91
C GLN A 4 -5.37 77.67 18.86
N ALA A 5 -6.04 78.35 17.92
CA ALA A 5 -6.80 77.69 16.86
C ALA A 5 -5.88 76.90 15.90
N GLY A 6 -4.71 77.44 15.56
CA GLY A 6 -3.74 76.79 14.67
C GLY A 6 -3.15 75.50 15.25
N PHE A 7 -2.90 75.47 16.56
CA PHE A 7 -2.39 74.29 17.26
C PHE A 7 -3.40 73.14 17.29
N VAL A 8 -4.67 73.45 17.57
CA VAL A 8 -5.75 72.44 17.58
C VAL A 8 -5.95 71.82 16.20
N SER A 9 -5.91 72.61 15.12
CA SER A 9 -6.01 72.09 13.75
C SER A 9 -4.81 71.22 13.35
N TYR A 10 -3.59 71.56 13.77
CA TYR A 10 -2.40 70.73 13.51
C TYR A 10 -2.47 69.40 14.25
N LEU A 11 -2.87 69.42 15.52
CA LEU A 11 -3.00 68.22 16.33
C LEU A 11 -4.08 67.28 15.77
N TRP A 12 -5.19 67.83 15.27
CA TRP A 12 -6.22 67.06 14.58
C TRP A 12 -5.73 66.42 13.27
N LEU A 13 -4.95 67.15 12.47
CA LEU A 13 -4.35 66.61 11.24
C LEU A 13 -3.36 65.47 11.53
N VAL A 14 -2.53 65.62 12.57
CA VAL A 14 -1.58 64.58 12.99
C VAL A 14 -2.32 63.33 13.48
N VAL A 15 -3.37 63.49 14.29
CA VAL A 15 -4.18 62.37 14.77
C VAL A 15 -4.87 61.66 13.61
N MET A 16 -5.49 62.39 12.68
CA MET A 16 -6.15 61.80 11.50
C MET A 16 -5.16 61.11 10.57
N ALA A 17 -3.98 61.70 10.32
CA ALA A 17 -2.93 61.07 9.54
C ALA A 17 -2.44 59.78 10.20
N GLY A 18 -2.26 59.78 11.53
CA GLY A 18 -1.90 58.58 12.30
C GLY A 18 -2.97 57.49 12.26
N LEU A 19 -4.26 57.88 12.29
CA LEU A 19 -5.39 56.96 12.18
C LEU A 19 -5.49 56.33 10.80
N VAL A 20 -5.33 57.12 9.74
CA VAL A 20 -5.34 56.62 8.35
C VAL A 20 -4.13 55.70 8.10
N LEU A 21 -2.95 56.04 8.63
CA LEU A 21 -1.75 55.22 8.49
C LEU A 21 -1.91 53.88 9.22
N SER A 22 -2.44 53.88 10.45
CA SER A 22 -2.65 52.64 11.22
C SER A 22 -3.71 51.73 10.60
N LEU A 23 -4.81 52.30 10.08
CA LEU A 23 -5.81 51.56 9.30
C LEU A 23 -5.22 50.95 8.02
N SER A 24 -4.37 51.70 7.32
CA SER A 24 -3.72 51.22 6.09
C SER A 24 -2.75 50.06 6.37
N ILE A 25 -1.92 50.17 7.41
CA ILE A 25 -1.02 49.09 7.84
C ILE A 25 -1.80 47.86 8.29
N GLY A 26 -2.89 48.06 9.05
CA GLY A 26 -3.76 46.97 9.50
C GLY A 26 -4.41 46.20 8.35
N LEU A 27 -4.89 46.90 7.32
CA LEU A 27 -5.48 46.28 6.12
C LEU A 27 -4.44 45.52 5.28
N LEU A 28 -3.20 46.04 5.18
CA LEU A 28 -2.10 45.34 4.51
C LEU A 28 -1.74 44.05 5.25
N MET A 29 -1.55 44.11 6.58
CA MET A 29 -1.24 42.93 7.40
C MET A 29 -2.38 41.89 7.41
N ALA A 30 -3.64 42.34 7.41
CA ALA A 30 -4.79 41.44 7.32
C ALA A 30 -4.85 40.73 5.95
N GLY A 31 -4.57 41.47 4.87
CA GLY A 31 -4.50 40.91 3.52
C GLY A 31 -3.36 39.90 3.33
N GLU A 32 -2.22 40.13 3.97
CA GLU A 32 -1.09 39.17 3.97
C GLU A 32 -1.45 37.89 4.73
N ARG A 33 -2.00 38.01 5.94
CA ARG A 33 -2.45 36.84 6.72
C ARG A 33 -3.52 36.03 6.01
N ASP A 34 -4.48 36.68 5.33
CA ASP A 34 -5.50 35.98 4.56
C ASP A 34 -4.92 35.24 3.34
N ARG A 35 -3.86 35.77 2.73
CA ARG A 35 -3.15 35.10 1.63
C ARG A 35 -2.35 33.91 2.13
N GLU A 36 -1.63 34.04 3.23
CA GLU A 36 -0.90 32.95 3.88
C GLU A 36 -1.84 31.81 4.30
N ASN A 37 -2.94 32.14 5.00
CA ASN A 37 -3.94 31.14 5.40
C ASN A 37 -4.55 30.40 4.19
N ARG A 38 -4.83 31.09 3.08
CA ARG A 38 -5.34 30.45 1.86
C ARG A 38 -4.30 29.60 1.17
N ALA A 39 -3.03 30.04 1.14
CA ALA A 39 -1.92 29.26 0.59
C ALA A 39 -1.73 27.97 1.38
N ASP A 40 -1.77 28.02 2.71
CA ASP A 40 -1.65 26.85 3.58
C ASP A 40 -2.79 25.85 3.40
N VAL A 41 -4.03 26.33 3.26
CA VAL A 41 -5.18 25.47 2.96
C VAL A 41 -4.99 24.79 1.60
N GLY A 42 -4.54 25.52 0.58
CA GLY A 42 -4.24 24.98 -0.75
C GLY A 42 -3.13 23.93 -0.74
N HIS A 43 -2.04 24.19 -0.03
CA HIS A 43 -0.91 23.28 0.14
C HIS A 43 -1.31 21.97 0.83
N ARG A 44 -2.05 22.07 1.94
CA ARG A 44 -2.55 20.88 2.68
C ARG A 44 -3.56 20.08 1.85
N ALA A 45 -4.44 20.74 1.11
CA ALA A 45 -5.38 20.07 0.21
C ALA A 45 -4.66 19.33 -0.92
N TYR A 46 -3.68 19.97 -1.55
CA TYR A 46 -2.84 19.36 -2.58
C TYR A 46 -2.07 18.12 -2.05
N LEU A 47 -1.41 18.23 -0.89
CA LEU A 47 -0.68 17.11 -0.29
C LEU A 47 -1.60 15.93 0.04
N ARG A 48 -2.82 16.21 0.52
CA ARG A 48 -3.81 15.16 0.83
C ARG A 48 -4.26 14.43 -0.43
N ASP A 49 -4.58 15.14 -1.51
CA ASP A 49 -4.95 14.54 -2.80
C ASP A 49 -3.78 13.72 -3.38
N ALA A 50 -2.57 14.29 -3.38
CA ALA A 50 -1.36 13.60 -3.83
C ALA A 50 -1.10 12.32 -3.02
N ALA A 51 -1.19 12.38 -1.67
CA ALA A 51 -1.01 11.21 -0.82
C ALA A 51 -2.07 10.12 -1.08
N ALA A 52 -3.33 10.50 -1.31
CA ALA A 52 -4.40 9.56 -1.62
C ALA A 52 -4.18 8.86 -2.97
N ARG A 53 -3.79 9.60 -4.01
CA ARG A 53 -3.46 9.02 -5.33
C ARG A 53 -2.23 8.12 -5.27
N LEU A 54 -1.20 8.53 -4.53
CA LEU A 54 -0.01 7.72 -4.32
C LEU A 54 -0.31 6.42 -3.56
N ALA A 55 -1.20 6.48 -2.56
CA ALA A 55 -1.67 5.31 -1.84
C ALA A 55 -2.43 4.34 -2.77
N GLN A 56 -3.31 4.85 -3.63
CA GLN A 56 -4.04 4.06 -4.62
C GLN A 56 -3.07 3.41 -5.64
N TRP A 57 -2.10 4.18 -6.14
CA TRP A 57 -1.06 3.68 -7.03
C TRP A 57 -0.26 2.56 -6.37
N TYR A 58 0.15 2.73 -5.11
CA TYR A 58 0.90 1.72 -4.36
C TYR A 58 0.10 0.44 -4.18
N ASP A 59 -1.20 0.53 -3.90
CA ASP A 59 -2.06 -0.63 -3.77
C ASP A 59 -2.18 -1.41 -5.09
N TYR A 60 -2.36 -0.68 -6.20
CA TYR A 60 -2.42 -1.25 -7.55
C TYR A 60 -1.09 -1.91 -7.97
N ARG A 61 0.05 -1.28 -7.64
CA ARG A 61 1.40 -1.77 -7.95
C ARG A 61 1.98 -2.68 -6.87
N SER A 62 1.20 -3.07 -5.86
CA SER A 62 1.68 -3.76 -4.65
C SER A 62 2.54 -5.01 -4.88
N GLY A 63 2.27 -5.77 -5.96
CA GLY A 63 3.11 -6.91 -6.35
C GLY A 63 4.51 -6.49 -6.83
N ALA A 64 4.60 -5.42 -7.62
CA ALA A 64 5.87 -4.91 -8.12
C ALA A 64 6.65 -4.17 -7.02
N THR A 65 5.98 -3.30 -6.25
CA THR A 65 6.61 -2.55 -5.17
C THR A 65 7.08 -3.48 -4.05
N GLY A 66 6.31 -4.52 -3.69
CA GLY A 66 6.72 -5.49 -2.68
C GLY A 66 7.98 -6.30 -3.06
N ALA A 67 8.23 -6.51 -4.34
CA ALA A 67 9.43 -7.20 -4.83
C ALA A 67 10.69 -6.33 -4.77
N GLN A 68 10.54 -5.02 -4.77
CA GLN A 68 11.64 -4.07 -4.73
C GLN A 68 12.24 -4.00 -3.32
N ALA A 69 13.55 -4.29 -3.18
CA ALA A 69 14.22 -4.24 -1.88
C ALA A 69 14.64 -2.80 -1.49
N GLY A 70 15.09 -2.01 -2.48
CA GLY A 70 15.53 -0.62 -2.29
C GLY A 70 14.37 0.38 -2.27
N PRO A 71 14.67 1.69 -2.22
CA PRO A 71 13.64 2.71 -2.22
C PRO A 71 12.92 2.77 -3.57
N ILE A 72 11.64 3.12 -3.55
CA ILE A 72 10.84 3.34 -4.77
C ILE A 72 11.31 4.62 -5.47
N ASP A 73 11.41 4.59 -6.81
CA ASP A 73 11.63 5.79 -7.61
C ASP A 73 10.38 6.68 -7.54
N MET A 74 10.45 7.70 -6.69
CA MET A 74 9.33 8.60 -6.45
C MET A 74 9.00 9.48 -7.64
N ALA A 75 9.95 9.78 -8.53
CA ALA A 75 9.64 10.58 -9.72
C ALA A 75 8.73 9.77 -10.66
N LEU A 76 9.06 8.50 -10.88
CA LEU A 76 8.23 7.58 -11.65
C LEU A 76 6.88 7.31 -10.96
N ALA A 77 6.90 7.04 -9.64
CA ALA A 77 5.69 6.76 -8.88
C ALA A 77 4.68 7.93 -8.92
N LEU A 78 5.16 9.17 -8.75
CA LEU A 78 4.31 10.37 -8.86
C LEU A 78 3.73 10.52 -10.28
N ALA A 79 4.54 10.28 -11.32
CA ALA A 79 4.08 10.36 -12.70
C ALA A 79 3.00 9.31 -13.02
N GLU A 80 3.21 8.06 -12.62
CA GLU A 80 2.23 6.98 -12.82
C GLU A 80 0.96 7.17 -11.98
N ALA A 81 1.06 7.79 -10.79
CA ALA A 81 -0.07 8.17 -9.96
C ALA A 81 -0.84 9.40 -10.50
N GLY A 82 -0.39 10.00 -11.61
CA GLY A 82 -0.99 11.20 -12.18
C GLY A 82 -0.86 12.43 -11.29
N ILE A 83 0.21 12.51 -10.49
CA ILE A 83 0.52 13.63 -9.60
C ILE A 83 1.53 14.52 -10.30
N THR A 84 1.11 15.73 -10.67
CA THR A 84 2.01 16.75 -11.21
C THR A 84 2.67 17.52 -10.07
N PRO A 85 4.00 17.48 -9.89
CA PRO A 85 4.68 18.23 -8.83
C PRO A 85 4.37 19.73 -8.91
N ARG A 86 3.89 20.30 -7.80
CA ARG A 86 3.61 21.74 -7.62
C ARG A 86 4.21 22.22 -6.31
N PHE A 87 4.40 23.52 -6.16
CA PHE A 87 4.86 24.16 -4.92
C PHE A 87 6.20 23.61 -4.40
N GLY A 88 7.08 23.16 -5.30
CA GLY A 88 8.35 22.56 -4.91
C GLY A 88 8.24 21.20 -4.23
N LEU A 89 7.17 20.44 -4.49
CA LEU A 89 6.94 19.11 -3.92
C LEU A 89 8.19 18.23 -3.97
N GLN A 90 8.58 17.76 -2.80
CA GLN A 90 9.58 16.72 -2.63
C GLN A 90 8.94 15.42 -2.17
N ALA A 91 9.57 14.32 -2.54
CA ALA A 91 9.07 12.98 -2.27
C ALA A 91 10.23 12.02 -2.04
N ALA A 92 10.05 11.09 -1.10
CA ALA A 92 11.00 10.02 -0.82
C ALA A 92 10.27 8.74 -0.41
N SER A 93 10.95 7.61 -0.60
CA SER A 93 10.47 6.29 -0.23
C SER A 93 11.53 5.56 0.59
N SER A 94 11.09 4.78 1.58
CA SER A 94 11.98 3.93 2.36
C SER A 94 12.46 2.76 1.53
N ASN A 95 13.56 2.14 1.96
CA ASN A 95 13.82 0.75 1.67
C ASN A 95 12.64 -0.11 2.11
N ARG A 96 12.59 -1.35 1.62
CA ARG A 96 11.58 -2.30 2.04
C ARG A 96 11.74 -2.60 3.53
N LEU A 97 10.70 -2.28 4.30
CA LEU A 97 10.55 -2.62 5.70
C LEU A 97 9.81 -3.95 5.83
N SER A 98 10.00 -4.64 6.95
CA SER A 98 9.36 -5.93 7.22
C SER A 98 9.15 -6.14 8.71
N ASP A 99 8.04 -6.79 9.07
CA ASP A 99 7.71 -7.26 10.42
C ASP A 99 7.81 -8.80 10.53
N GLY A 100 8.29 -9.44 9.45
CA GLY A 100 8.35 -10.90 9.31
C GLY A 100 7.09 -11.53 8.68
N LEU A 101 5.94 -10.86 8.73
CA LEU A 101 4.70 -11.33 8.10
C LEU A 101 4.48 -10.70 6.73
N VAL A 102 4.61 -9.37 6.66
CA VAL A 102 4.48 -8.59 5.43
C VAL A 102 5.68 -7.69 5.24
N SER A 103 5.94 -7.30 3.99
CA SER A 103 6.93 -6.27 3.68
C SER A 103 6.28 -5.09 2.96
N TRP A 104 6.74 -3.88 3.26
CA TRP A 104 6.12 -2.65 2.77
C TRP A 104 7.13 -1.51 2.64
N HIS A 105 6.70 -0.42 2.01
CA HIS A 105 7.43 0.84 1.98
C HIS A 105 6.65 1.92 2.72
N VAL A 106 7.38 2.88 3.28
CA VAL A 106 6.86 4.17 3.74
C VAL A 106 7.24 5.20 2.69
N MET A 107 6.31 6.09 2.34
CA MET A 107 6.52 7.17 1.39
C MET A 107 6.16 8.49 2.05
N ALA A 108 7.01 9.49 1.89
CA ALA A 108 6.78 10.84 2.39
C ALA A 108 6.69 11.83 1.23
N LEU A 109 5.74 12.75 1.35
CA LEU A 109 5.54 13.90 0.48
C LEU A 109 5.63 15.16 1.34
N TRP A 110 6.39 16.16 0.92
CA TRP A 110 6.48 17.42 1.66
C TRP A 110 6.72 18.62 0.77
N LEU A 111 6.28 19.80 1.23
CA LEU A 111 6.45 21.08 0.56
C LEU A 111 7.40 21.95 1.41
N PRO A 112 8.72 21.88 1.18
CA PRO A 112 9.64 22.74 1.90
C PRO A 112 9.43 24.20 1.49
N ASP A 113 9.47 25.12 2.45
CA ASP A 113 9.62 26.54 2.13
C ASP A 113 11.09 26.79 1.73
N PRO A 114 11.38 27.05 0.45
CA PRO A 114 12.75 27.16 -0.04
C PRO A 114 13.48 28.39 0.49
N HIS A 115 12.76 29.38 1.01
CA HIS A 115 13.33 30.63 1.50
C HIS A 115 13.64 30.59 2.99
N HIS A 116 13.04 29.65 3.72
CA HIS A 116 13.05 29.70 5.16
C HIS A 116 13.43 28.37 5.82
N VAL A 117 13.33 27.22 5.15
CA VAL A 117 13.56 25.90 5.77
C VAL A 117 14.78 25.19 5.18
N GLN A 118 15.62 24.64 6.06
CA GLN A 118 16.73 23.75 5.73
C GLN A 118 16.52 22.37 6.37
N GLY A 119 17.08 21.31 5.77
CA GLY A 119 17.35 20.06 6.49
C GLY A 119 16.17 19.11 6.72
N THR A 120 15.11 19.14 5.92
CA THR A 120 14.10 18.06 5.94
C THR A 120 14.74 16.73 5.56
N ALA A 121 14.71 15.75 6.47
CA ALA A 121 15.30 14.44 6.25
C ALA A 121 14.24 13.35 6.35
N PHE A 122 14.10 12.59 5.26
CA PHE A 122 13.43 11.30 5.26
C PHE A 122 14.51 10.24 5.39
N ASP A 123 14.42 9.40 6.42
CA ASP A 123 15.35 8.28 6.62
C ASP A 123 14.85 7.06 5.83
N PRO A 124 15.53 6.65 4.74
CA PRO A 124 15.10 5.51 3.96
C PRO A 124 15.25 4.18 4.69
N ALA A 125 16.06 4.08 5.76
CA ALA A 125 16.22 2.85 6.50
C ALA A 125 15.03 2.54 7.42
N THR A 126 14.42 3.57 8.02
CA THR A 126 13.32 3.43 8.98
C THR A 126 11.97 3.89 8.43
N GLY A 127 11.98 4.69 7.36
CA GLY A 127 10.80 5.41 6.88
C GLY A 127 10.41 6.60 7.76
N ALA A 128 11.26 7.00 8.71
CA ALA A 128 10.99 8.13 9.59
C ALA A 128 11.11 9.46 8.82
N PHE A 129 10.15 10.36 9.05
CA PHE A 129 10.16 11.71 8.52
C PHE A 129 10.46 12.71 9.64
N THR A 130 11.49 13.51 9.47
CA THR A 130 11.88 14.55 10.42
C THR A 130 11.63 15.93 9.81
N GLN A 131 11.00 16.80 10.58
CA GLN A 131 10.76 18.19 10.19
C GLN A 131 12.10 18.93 9.98
N GLY A 132 12.07 19.97 9.15
CA GLY A 132 13.25 20.78 8.90
C GLY A 132 13.55 21.74 10.06
N THR A 133 14.52 22.61 9.86
CA THR A 133 14.81 23.74 10.75
C THR A 133 14.75 25.06 9.98
N TRP A 134 14.43 26.16 10.64
CA TRP A 134 14.44 27.47 10.01
C TRP A 134 15.88 27.95 9.79
N LEU A 135 16.15 28.50 8.61
CA LEU A 135 17.46 29.05 8.22
C LEU A 135 17.93 30.19 9.14
N SER A 136 16.99 30.96 9.71
CA SER A 136 17.29 32.18 10.47
C SER A 136 17.63 31.96 11.95
N ASP A 137 17.09 30.91 12.59
CA ASP A 137 17.20 30.72 14.05
C ASP A 137 17.56 29.27 14.46
N GLY A 138 17.65 28.35 13.50
CA GLY A 138 17.97 26.94 13.74
C GLY A 138 16.90 26.16 14.52
N GLN A 139 15.72 26.73 14.76
CA GLN A 139 14.62 26.07 15.46
C GLN A 139 13.87 25.10 14.53
N PRO A 140 13.16 24.09 15.07
CA PRO A 140 12.32 23.21 14.27
C PRO A 140 11.30 24.01 13.44
N ALA A 141 11.24 23.72 12.15
CA ALA A 141 10.32 24.31 11.20
C ALA A 141 9.26 23.29 10.80
N GLU A 142 7.99 23.59 11.09
CA GLU A 142 6.89 22.76 10.64
C GLU A 142 6.77 22.84 9.12
N VAL A 143 6.92 21.70 8.46
CA VAL A 143 6.76 21.58 7.00
C VAL A 143 5.45 20.87 6.72
N ALA A 144 4.66 21.41 5.78
CA ALA A 144 3.48 20.71 5.30
C ALA A 144 3.91 19.39 4.65
N HIS A 145 3.44 18.27 5.20
CA HIS A 145 3.84 16.94 4.76
C HIS A 145 2.67 15.94 4.83
N ALA A 146 2.83 14.83 4.13
CA ALA A 146 1.98 13.66 4.22
C ALA A 146 2.87 12.41 4.18
N VAL A 147 2.67 11.49 5.13
CA VAL A 147 3.36 10.20 5.17
C VAL A 147 2.34 9.10 4.93
N PHE A 148 2.62 8.26 3.95
CA PHE A 148 1.87 7.05 3.66
C PHE A 148 2.68 5.84 4.11
N ASN A 149 2.06 4.99 4.93
CA ASN A 149 2.63 3.71 5.35
C ASN A 149 1.88 2.56 4.67
N GLY A 150 2.57 1.81 3.81
CA GLY A 150 1.99 0.69 3.07
C GLY A 150 1.62 -0.54 3.91
N HIS A 151 2.00 -0.60 5.20
CA HIS A 151 1.82 -1.78 6.07
C HIS A 151 0.38 -2.29 6.09
N ALA A 152 -0.58 -1.40 6.35
CA ALA A 152 -1.99 -1.78 6.44
C ALA A 152 -2.55 -2.35 5.12
N SER A 153 -2.17 -1.75 3.98
CA SER A 153 -2.56 -2.26 2.64
C SER A 153 -1.99 -3.66 2.41
N GLN A 154 -0.72 -3.89 2.76
CA GLN A 154 -0.08 -5.20 2.61
C GLN A 154 -0.71 -6.26 3.52
N LEU A 155 -1.11 -5.90 4.74
CA LEU A 155 -1.81 -6.80 5.66
C LEU A 155 -3.19 -7.22 5.14
N VAL A 156 -3.94 -6.28 4.53
CA VAL A 156 -5.23 -6.59 3.88
C VAL A 156 -5.04 -7.59 2.74
N LYS A 157 -4.03 -7.36 1.87
CA LYS A 157 -3.71 -8.29 0.76
C LYS A 157 -3.24 -9.65 1.24
N PHE A 158 -2.50 -9.70 2.35
CA PHE A 158 -2.11 -10.96 2.99
C PHE A 158 -3.32 -11.76 3.47
N SER A 159 -4.22 -11.11 4.22
CA SER A 159 -5.45 -11.73 4.71
C SER A 159 -6.33 -12.22 3.55
N GLU A 160 -6.49 -11.41 2.51
CA GLU A 160 -7.26 -11.77 1.32
C GLU A 160 -6.65 -12.98 0.59
N SER A 161 -5.34 -12.98 0.38
CA SER A 161 -4.64 -14.11 -0.25
C SER A 161 -4.81 -15.38 0.56
N GLN A 162 -4.69 -15.31 1.88
CA GLN A 162 -4.91 -16.45 2.76
C GLN A 162 -6.35 -16.98 2.68
N ARG A 163 -7.34 -16.09 2.62
CA ARG A 163 -8.74 -16.45 2.41
C ARG A 163 -8.97 -17.14 1.07
N ARG A 164 -8.36 -16.64 -0.01
CA ARG A 164 -8.45 -17.27 -1.35
C ARG A 164 -7.86 -18.68 -1.34
N LEU A 165 -6.66 -18.85 -0.75
CA LEU A 165 -6.03 -20.18 -0.61
C LEU A 165 -6.89 -21.15 0.21
N ARG A 166 -7.45 -20.71 1.34
CA ARG A 166 -8.37 -21.54 2.15
C ARG A 166 -9.65 -21.90 1.41
N THR A 167 -10.14 -21.02 0.55
CA THR A 167 -11.31 -21.30 -0.30
C THR A 167 -10.99 -22.39 -1.33
N ILE A 168 -9.80 -22.36 -1.93
CA ILE A 168 -9.34 -23.43 -2.82
C ILE A 168 -9.18 -24.74 -2.05
N ALA A 169 -8.55 -24.69 -0.87
CA ALA A 169 -8.36 -25.87 -0.04
C ALA A 169 -9.71 -26.51 0.33
N SER A 170 -10.68 -25.74 0.82
CA SER A 170 -12.00 -26.29 1.15
C SER A 170 -12.75 -26.85 -0.06
N ARG A 171 -12.57 -26.29 -1.26
CA ARG A 171 -13.12 -26.85 -2.51
C ARG A 171 -12.48 -28.20 -2.87
N LEU A 172 -11.16 -28.32 -2.68
CA LEU A 172 -10.44 -29.58 -2.84
C LEU A 172 -10.89 -30.63 -1.82
N GLU A 173 -11.08 -30.24 -0.56
CA GLU A 173 -11.59 -31.13 0.50
C GLU A 173 -13.01 -31.63 0.18
N ASN A 174 -13.89 -30.75 -0.29
CA ASN A 174 -15.23 -31.13 -0.74
C ASN A 174 -15.20 -32.07 -1.96
N MET A 175 -14.29 -31.82 -2.91
CA MET A 175 -14.06 -32.71 -4.04
C MET A 175 -13.61 -34.09 -3.57
N PHE A 176 -12.66 -34.15 -2.62
CA PHE A 176 -12.18 -35.40 -2.04
C PHE A 176 -13.34 -36.20 -1.43
N THR A 177 -14.14 -35.58 -0.55
CA THR A 177 -15.30 -36.23 0.08
C THR A 177 -16.29 -36.75 -0.96
N ARG A 178 -16.63 -35.94 -1.96
CA ARG A 178 -17.56 -36.35 -3.04
C ARG A 178 -17.04 -37.57 -3.79
N LEU A 179 -15.74 -37.61 -4.13
CA LEU A 179 -15.16 -38.75 -4.85
C LEU A 179 -15.14 -40.01 -3.96
N ARG A 180 -14.84 -39.85 -2.68
CA ARG A 180 -14.91 -40.94 -1.68
C ARG A 180 -16.32 -41.53 -1.55
N GLU A 181 -17.35 -40.70 -1.58
CA GLU A 181 -18.75 -41.12 -1.50
C GLU A 181 -19.24 -41.87 -2.76
N LEU A 182 -18.68 -41.52 -3.92
CA LEU A 182 -19.01 -42.18 -5.19
C LEU A 182 -18.37 -43.57 -5.34
N ASP A 183 -17.31 -43.85 -4.58
CA ASP A 183 -16.59 -45.12 -4.59
C ASP A 183 -16.26 -45.58 -3.15
N PRO A 184 -17.29 -46.04 -2.39
CA PRO A 184 -17.10 -46.45 -1.00
C PRO A 184 -16.24 -47.72 -0.86
N VAL A 185 -16.10 -48.52 -1.92
CA VAL A 185 -15.32 -49.77 -1.91
C VAL A 185 -13.82 -49.47 -1.97
N ALA A 186 -13.41 -48.42 -2.70
CA ALA A 186 -12.01 -47.96 -2.73
C ALA A 186 -11.70 -46.86 -1.70
N ALA A 187 -12.66 -46.45 -0.86
CA ALA A 187 -12.55 -45.30 0.02
C ALA A 187 -11.43 -45.43 1.08
N GLU A 188 -11.18 -46.63 1.59
CA GLU A 188 -10.15 -46.87 2.62
C GLU A 188 -8.76 -46.97 1.96
N GLY A 189 -8.07 -45.83 1.80
CA GLY A 189 -6.68 -45.77 1.35
C GLY A 189 -6.46 -45.26 -0.08
N ARG A 190 -7.51 -44.80 -0.76
CA ARG A 190 -7.36 -44.08 -2.03
C ARG A 190 -7.13 -42.59 -1.78
N ASN A 191 -6.01 -42.08 -2.27
CA ASN A 191 -5.73 -40.64 -2.26
C ASN A 191 -6.45 -39.95 -3.42
N TRP A 192 -7.61 -39.36 -3.18
CA TRP A 192 -8.40 -38.67 -4.20
C TRP A 192 -7.83 -37.30 -4.63
N PHE A 193 -6.73 -36.83 -4.04
CA PHE A 193 -6.01 -35.65 -4.54
C PHE A 193 -5.10 -35.96 -5.73
N ARG A 194 -4.99 -37.22 -6.16
CA ARG A 194 -4.15 -37.64 -7.29
C ARG A 194 -4.66 -38.91 -7.96
N ALA A 195 -4.17 -39.18 -9.15
CA ALA A 195 -4.39 -40.43 -9.86
C ALA A 195 -3.67 -41.59 -9.17
N VAL A 196 -4.25 -42.79 -9.27
CA VAL A 196 -3.61 -44.03 -8.79
C VAL A 196 -2.38 -44.35 -9.64
N ASP A 197 -2.52 -44.23 -10.97
CA ASP A 197 -1.42 -44.31 -11.91
C ASP A 197 -1.09 -42.90 -12.44
N CYS A 198 0.02 -42.34 -11.95
CA CYS A 198 0.50 -41.02 -12.37
C CYS A 198 0.91 -40.95 -13.84
N ALA A 199 1.21 -42.08 -14.49
CA ALA A 199 1.59 -42.12 -15.91
C ALA A 199 0.36 -42.14 -16.84
N SER A 200 -0.78 -42.63 -16.35
CA SER A 200 -2.02 -42.72 -17.12
C SER A 200 -3.26 -42.42 -16.25
N PRO A 201 -3.49 -41.14 -15.89
CA PRO A 201 -4.65 -40.75 -15.10
C PRO A 201 -5.96 -41.15 -15.77
N ASN A 202 -6.88 -41.76 -15.02
CA ASN A 202 -8.20 -42.08 -15.55
C ASN A 202 -9.07 -40.81 -15.68
N PRO A 203 -10.10 -40.81 -16.54
CA PRO A 203 -11.05 -39.72 -16.60
C PRO A 203 -11.65 -39.41 -15.22
N GLY A 204 -11.57 -38.14 -14.80
CA GLY A 204 -12.06 -37.68 -13.50
C GLY A 204 -11.04 -37.73 -12.36
N GLU A 205 -9.88 -38.36 -12.54
CA GLU A 205 -8.78 -38.28 -11.59
C GLU A 205 -7.96 -36.99 -11.80
N LEU A 206 -7.39 -36.48 -10.71
CA LEU A 206 -6.41 -35.41 -10.80
C LEU A 206 -5.04 -35.99 -11.23
N PRO A 207 -4.41 -35.50 -12.30
CA PRO A 207 -3.04 -35.87 -12.61
C PRO A 207 -2.09 -35.65 -11.42
N CYS A 208 -1.01 -36.41 -11.38
CA CYS A 208 0.04 -36.18 -10.39
C CYS A 208 0.88 -34.96 -10.77
N TYR A 209 1.07 -34.06 -9.82
CA TYR A 209 1.87 -32.84 -9.90
C TYR A 209 3.08 -33.02 -8.98
N ASP A 210 4.19 -33.45 -9.57
CA ASP A 210 5.50 -33.68 -8.94
C ASP A 210 6.15 -32.41 -8.39
N GLY A 211 5.83 -31.27 -9.01
CA GLY A 211 6.16 -29.94 -8.52
C GLY A 211 4.96 -29.02 -8.52
N TYR A 212 5.17 -27.82 -7.99
CA TYR A 212 4.17 -26.78 -7.98
C TYR A 212 3.87 -26.28 -9.39
N ARG A 213 2.59 -26.27 -9.77
CA ARG A 213 2.10 -25.74 -11.04
C ARG A 213 1.03 -24.69 -10.81
N ALA A 214 1.01 -23.65 -11.64
CA ALA A 214 -0.05 -22.67 -11.63
C ALA A 214 -1.41 -23.36 -11.81
N ILE A 215 -2.35 -23.09 -10.91
CA ILE A 215 -3.61 -23.84 -10.81
C ILE A 215 -4.46 -23.75 -12.08
N ASP A 216 -4.39 -22.63 -12.81
CA ASP A 216 -5.06 -22.40 -14.10
C ASP A 216 -4.54 -23.30 -15.23
N ALA A 217 -3.30 -23.80 -15.11
CA ALA A 217 -2.68 -24.74 -16.04
C ALA A 217 -2.92 -26.22 -15.66
N THR A 218 -3.86 -26.50 -14.76
CA THR A 218 -4.14 -27.85 -14.24
C THR A 218 -5.60 -28.26 -14.39
N ALA A 219 -5.93 -29.51 -14.05
CA ALA A 219 -7.31 -29.99 -14.02
C ALA A 219 -8.09 -29.56 -12.76
N VAL A 220 -7.43 -28.96 -11.76
CA VAL A 220 -8.04 -28.64 -10.47
C VAL A 220 -9.21 -27.65 -10.56
N PRO A 221 -9.15 -26.56 -11.36
CA PRO A 221 -10.28 -25.62 -11.44
C PRO A 221 -11.60 -26.30 -11.82
N VAL A 222 -11.54 -27.22 -12.79
CA VAL A 222 -12.70 -27.99 -13.26
C VAL A 222 -13.11 -29.03 -12.21
N ALA A 223 -12.16 -29.79 -11.67
CA ALA A 223 -12.46 -30.88 -10.73
C ALA A 223 -13.06 -30.39 -9.39
N ALA A 224 -12.49 -29.31 -8.84
CA ALA A 224 -12.86 -28.74 -7.54
C ALA A 224 -13.88 -27.59 -7.64
N GLY A 225 -14.21 -27.12 -8.85
CA GLY A 225 -15.16 -26.02 -9.05
C GLY A 225 -14.62 -24.69 -8.53
N VAL A 226 -13.36 -24.39 -8.83
CA VAL A 226 -12.66 -23.16 -8.43
C VAL A 226 -12.76 -22.13 -9.56
N SER A 227 -13.04 -20.86 -9.23
CA SER A 227 -13.14 -19.78 -10.22
C SER A 227 -11.77 -19.15 -10.52
N SER A 228 -11.66 -18.50 -11.68
CA SER A 228 -10.45 -17.76 -12.08
C SER A 228 -10.03 -16.70 -11.05
N ASP A 229 -10.98 -16.05 -10.38
CA ASP A 229 -10.71 -14.97 -9.43
C ASP A 229 -9.95 -15.45 -8.18
N THR A 230 -10.08 -16.74 -7.83
CA THR A 230 -9.34 -17.36 -6.73
C THR A 230 -7.98 -17.90 -7.13
N ASN A 231 -7.70 -18.03 -8.43
CA ASN A 231 -6.45 -18.60 -8.96
C ASN A 231 -5.25 -17.65 -8.85
N VAL A 232 -5.47 -16.42 -8.38
CA VAL A 232 -4.42 -15.44 -8.14
C VAL A 232 -4.51 -14.88 -6.71
N SER A 233 -3.36 -14.59 -6.13
CA SER A 233 -3.25 -13.87 -4.87
C SER A 233 -3.72 -12.41 -5.01
N ALA A 234 -3.88 -11.71 -3.89
CA ALA A 234 -4.23 -10.29 -3.88
C ALA A 234 -3.12 -9.38 -4.45
N TRP A 235 -1.92 -9.91 -4.65
CA TRP A 235 -0.80 -9.25 -5.33
C TRP A 235 -0.70 -9.59 -6.82
N GLY A 236 -1.59 -10.46 -7.33
CA GLY A 236 -1.59 -10.90 -8.72
C GLY A 236 -0.64 -12.07 -9.02
N ALA A 237 0.10 -12.59 -8.03
CA ALA A 237 0.88 -13.82 -8.22
C ALA A 237 -0.06 -15.02 -8.37
N ALA A 238 0.28 -15.95 -9.26
CA ALA A 238 -0.50 -17.17 -9.48
C ALA A 238 -0.53 -18.04 -8.22
N VAL A 239 -1.69 -18.64 -7.95
CA VAL A 239 -1.80 -19.73 -7.00
C VAL A 239 -1.25 -20.99 -7.66
N GLU A 240 -0.39 -21.68 -6.94
CA GLU A 240 0.24 -22.92 -7.36
C GLU A 240 -0.27 -24.08 -6.51
N ILE A 241 -0.34 -25.25 -7.12
CA ILE A 241 -0.76 -26.49 -6.47
C ILE A 241 0.25 -27.61 -6.69
N SER A 242 0.28 -28.55 -5.75
CA SER A 242 1.06 -29.77 -5.82
C SER A 242 0.35 -30.85 -5.01
N ASN A 243 0.36 -32.10 -5.50
CA ASN A 243 -0.15 -33.28 -4.77
C ASN A 243 0.96 -34.31 -4.49
N LEU A 244 2.23 -33.94 -4.72
CA LEU A 244 3.41 -34.74 -4.38
C LEU A 244 4.45 -33.93 -3.58
N ALA A 245 4.84 -32.75 -4.07
CA ALA A 245 5.69 -31.83 -3.31
C ALA A 245 4.92 -31.19 -2.16
N ASP A 246 5.52 -31.15 -0.97
CA ASP A 246 4.90 -30.64 0.27
C ASP A 246 3.46 -31.12 0.46
N SER A 247 3.21 -32.40 0.19
CA SER A 247 1.91 -33.07 0.21
C SER A 247 2.06 -34.44 0.89
N SER A 248 0.99 -34.98 1.49
CA SER A 248 1.05 -36.34 2.03
C SER A 248 0.50 -37.36 1.05
N THR A 249 1.29 -38.39 0.82
CA THR A 249 0.92 -39.59 0.06
C THR A 249 0.50 -40.75 0.95
N VAL A 250 0.44 -40.53 2.27
CA VAL A 250 0.03 -41.48 3.31
C VAL A 250 -1.11 -40.87 4.10
N SER A 251 -2.13 -41.63 4.47
CA SER A 251 -3.26 -41.08 5.21
C SER A 251 -2.81 -40.51 6.58
N PRO A 252 -3.30 -39.31 7.00
CA PRO A 252 -4.25 -38.45 6.28
C PRO A 252 -3.60 -37.79 5.06
N TYR A 253 -4.25 -37.93 3.89
CA TYR A 253 -3.74 -37.34 2.66
C TYR A 253 -3.90 -35.82 2.71
N TYR A 254 -2.98 -35.09 2.11
CA TYR A 254 -3.18 -33.66 1.89
C TYR A 254 -2.49 -33.19 0.62
N MET A 255 -3.08 -32.16 0.01
CA MET A 255 -2.57 -31.49 -1.18
C MET A 255 -2.13 -30.07 -0.82
N SER A 256 -1.00 -29.64 -1.36
CA SER A 256 -0.44 -28.32 -1.10
C SER A 256 -1.03 -27.27 -2.04
N VAL A 257 -1.46 -26.14 -1.49
CA VAL A 257 -1.88 -24.94 -2.21
C VAL A 257 -1.06 -23.77 -1.72
N ARG A 258 -0.38 -23.05 -2.61
CA ARG A 258 0.47 -21.92 -2.22
C ARG A 258 0.40 -20.74 -3.19
N THR A 259 0.93 -19.60 -2.77
CA THR A 259 1.27 -18.48 -3.65
C THR A 259 2.60 -17.87 -3.20
N ASN A 260 3.36 -17.35 -4.15
CA ASN A 260 4.58 -16.61 -3.86
C ASN A 260 4.24 -15.23 -3.27
N LEU A 261 5.01 -14.79 -2.28
CA LEU A 261 4.93 -13.44 -1.73
C LEU A 261 5.83 -12.50 -2.54
N PRO A 262 5.43 -11.24 -2.78
CA PRO A 262 6.23 -10.29 -3.55
C PRO A 262 7.67 -10.12 -3.05
N TRP A 263 7.85 -10.11 -1.73
CA TRP A 263 9.14 -9.92 -1.08
C TRP A 263 9.95 -11.20 -0.90
N GLY A 264 9.49 -12.32 -1.45
CA GLY A 264 10.07 -13.64 -1.26
C GLY A 264 9.38 -14.45 -0.17
N GLY A 265 9.52 -15.78 -0.26
CA GLY A 265 8.78 -16.73 0.57
C GLY A 265 7.44 -17.14 -0.06
N VAL A 266 6.72 -17.99 0.67
CA VAL A 266 5.46 -18.59 0.20
C VAL A 266 4.40 -18.53 1.28
N LEU A 267 3.18 -18.19 0.88
CA LEU A 267 1.99 -18.40 1.70
C LEU A 267 1.38 -19.75 1.29
N ARG A 268 1.24 -20.68 2.23
CA ARG A 268 0.83 -22.06 1.97
C ARG A 268 -0.33 -22.50 2.86
N VAL A 269 -1.25 -23.27 2.29
CA VAL A 269 -2.36 -23.94 2.95
C VAL A 269 -2.41 -25.39 2.45
N ALA A 270 -2.73 -26.33 3.33
CA ALA A 270 -2.98 -27.71 2.95
C ALA A 270 -4.49 -27.93 2.81
N ALA A 271 -4.91 -28.62 1.75
CA ALA A 271 -6.24 -29.22 1.64
C ALA A 271 -6.13 -30.65 2.19
N GLN A 272 -6.81 -30.94 3.30
CA GLN A 272 -6.61 -32.20 4.03
C GLN A 272 -7.80 -33.16 3.82
N GLU A 273 -7.50 -34.46 3.74
CA GLU A 273 -8.52 -35.50 3.81
C GLU A 273 -9.38 -35.31 5.08
N PRO A 274 -10.72 -35.17 4.95
CA PRO A 274 -11.64 -34.99 6.08
C PRO A 274 -11.89 -36.26 6.90
#